data_AF-A0A1J6J4X8-F1
#
_entry.id   AF-A0A1J6J4X8-F1
#
_cell.length_a   1.000
_cell.length_b   1.000
_cell.length_c   1.000
_cell.angle_alpha   90.00
_cell.angle_beta   90.00
_cell.angle_gamma   90.00
#
_symmetry.space_group_name_H-M   'P 1'
#
loop_
_entity.id
_entity.type
_entity.pdbx_description
1 polymer ?
#
loop_
_entity_poly.entity_id
_entity_poly.type
_entity_poly.pdbx_seq_one_letter_code
_entity_poly.pdbx_strand_id
1 'polypeptide(L)'
;MLERVLQNQDRSNTSMRNMTELVGSHTTYIQKLEMQMRDLSREQNPKQNGALLSDTIIKPKGSGSSPTSHFMAIATRSGKILQGENEQVVEVEDSE
;
A
#
# COMPACT_ATOMS: atom_id res chain seq x y z
N MET A 1 30.57 -56.32 -15.23
CA MET A 1 30.92 -55.12 -14.43
C MET A 1 30.74 -53.85 -15.25
N LEU A 2 31.35 -53.76 -16.44
CA LEU A 2 31.29 -52.60 -17.34
C LEU A 2 29.87 -52.18 -17.77
N GLU A 3 29.01 -53.15 -18.10
CA GLU A 3 27.63 -52.87 -18.53
C GLU A 3 26.80 -52.11 -17.48
N ARG A 4 26.94 -52.48 -16.19
CA ARG A 4 26.29 -51.75 -15.09
C ARG A 4 26.83 -50.33 -14.92
N VAL A 5 28.11 -50.12 -15.21
CA VAL A 5 28.73 -48.79 -15.17
C VAL A 5 28.16 -47.90 -16.27
N LEU A 6 28.05 -48.41 -17.49
CA LEU A 6 27.46 -47.68 -18.62
C LEU A 6 26.00 -47.32 -18.36
N GLN A 7 25.19 -48.28 -17.90
CA GLN A 7 23.79 -48.02 -17.59
C GLN A 7 23.60 -46.96 -16.48
N ASN A 8 24.46 -46.97 -15.46
CA ASN A 8 24.42 -45.96 -14.40
C ASN A 8 24.83 -44.57 -14.92
N GLN A 9 25.80 -44.52 -15.83
CA GLN A 9 26.19 -43.26 -16.47
C GLN A 9 25.04 -42.66 -17.29
N ASP A 10 24.33 -43.48 -18.08
CA ASP A 10 23.19 -43.01 -18.87
C ASP A 10 22.03 -42.51 -18.01
N ARG A 11 21.75 -43.22 -16.90
CA ARG A 11 20.76 -42.79 -15.90
C ARG A 11 21.15 -41.46 -15.26
N SER A 12 22.41 -41.31 -14.86
CA SER A 12 22.92 -40.07 -14.27
C SER A 12 22.83 -38.91 -15.26
N ASN A 13 23.26 -39.11 -16.51
CA ASN A 13 23.18 -38.10 -17.57
C ASN A 13 21.74 -37.67 -17.84
N THR A 14 20.80 -38.61 -17.88
CA THR A 14 19.36 -38.33 -18.05
C THR A 14 18.83 -37.53 -16.87
N SER A 15 19.16 -37.94 -15.65
CA SER A 15 18.77 -37.23 -14.42
C SER A 15 19.28 -35.78 -14.42
N MET A 16 20.55 -35.56 -14.80
CA MET A 16 21.11 -34.21 -14.91
C MET A 16 20.36 -33.35 -15.93
N ARG A 17 20.03 -33.88 -17.11
CA ARG A 17 19.25 -33.14 -18.12
C ARG A 17 17.88 -32.75 -17.58
N ASN A 18 17.17 -33.68 -16.95
CA ASN A 18 15.87 -33.42 -16.36
C ASN A 18 15.94 -32.33 -15.28
N MET A 19 16.99 -32.36 -14.44
CA MET A 19 17.22 -31.33 -13.43
C MET A 19 17.52 -29.96 -14.05
N THR A 20 18.32 -29.89 -15.11
CA THR A 20 18.57 -28.64 -15.83
C THR A 20 17.30 -28.07 -16.43
N GLU A 21 16.46 -28.90 -17.07
CA GLU A 21 15.17 -28.47 -17.62
C GLU A 21 14.21 -27.98 -16.53
N LEU A 22 14.12 -28.71 -15.41
CA LEU A 22 13.30 -28.33 -14.27
C LEU A 22 13.71 -26.98 -13.68
N VAL A 23 15.01 -26.78 -13.46
CA VAL A 23 15.56 -25.52 -12.98
C VAL A 23 15.24 -24.39 -13.96
N GLY A 24 15.45 -24.60 -15.27
CA GLY A 24 15.14 -23.59 -16.29
C GLY A 24 13.65 -23.22 -16.34
N SER A 25 12.76 -24.20 -16.21
CA SER A 25 11.31 -23.99 -16.13
C SER A 25 10.94 -23.15 -14.90
N HIS A 26 11.47 -23.50 -13.73
CA HIS A 26 11.23 -22.75 -12.50
C HIS A 26 11.80 -21.33 -12.56
N THR A 27 13.01 -21.14 -13.11
CA THR A 27 13.58 -19.80 -13.31
C THR A 27 12.65 -18.93 -14.16
N THR A 28 12.13 -19.47 -15.26
CA THR A 28 11.17 -18.76 -16.13
C THR A 28 9.88 -18.42 -15.38
N TYR A 29 9.35 -19.36 -14.60
CA TYR A 29 8.14 -19.14 -13.82
C TYR A 29 8.32 -18.08 -12.72
N ILE A 30 9.45 -18.10 -12.01
CA ILE A 30 9.80 -17.11 -10.99
C ILE A 30 9.88 -15.72 -11.62
N GLN A 31 10.60 -15.56 -12.75
CA GLN A 31 10.69 -14.28 -13.45
C GLN A 31 9.31 -13.74 -13.85
N LYS A 32 8.41 -14.63 -14.30
CA LYS A 32 7.03 -14.26 -14.61
C LYS A 32 6.29 -13.75 -13.37
N LEU A 33 6.40 -14.44 -12.24
CA LEU A 33 5.79 -14.01 -10.98
C LEU A 33 6.34 -12.66 -10.51
N GLU A 34 7.65 -12.44 -10.60
CA GLU A 34 8.28 -11.17 -10.22
C GLU A 34 7.74 -9.99 -11.04
N MET A 35 7.54 -10.17 -12.34
CA MET A 35 6.91 -9.16 -13.19
C MET A 35 5.47 -8.88 -12.77
N GLN A 36 4.66 -9.93 -12.57
CA GLN A 36 3.27 -9.77 -12.15
C GLN A 36 3.14 -9.07 -10.79
N MET A 37 3.99 -9.42 -9.82
CA MET A 37 4.02 -8.78 -8.51
C MET A 37 4.45 -7.31 -8.58
N ARG A 38 5.39 -6.98 -9.48
CA ARG A 38 5.79 -5.58 -9.72
C ARG A 38 4.64 -4.75 -10.26
N ASP A 39 3.91 -5.29 -11.24
CA ASP A 39 2.78 -4.59 -11.86
C ASP A 39 1.63 -4.41 -10.86
N LEU A 40 1.30 -5.46 -10.11
CA LEU A 40 0.31 -5.39 -9.03
C LEU A 40 0.70 -4.34 -7.97
N SER A 41 1.98 -4.30 -7.59
CA SER A 41 2.48 -3.32 -6.62
C SER A 41 2.31 -1.88 -7.13
N ARG A 42 2.53 -1.64 -8.42
CA ARG A 42 2.34 -0.32 -9.06
C ARG A 42 0.87 0.09 -9.10
N GLU A 43 -0.03 -0.86 -9.33
CA GLU A 43 -1.47 -0.64 -9.39
C GLU A 43 -2.09 -0.41 -8.01
N GLN A 44 -1.70 -1.21 -7.02
CA GLN A 44 -2.26 -1.15 -5.66
C GLN A 44 -1.63 -0.08 -4.78
N ASN A 45 -0.38 0.31 -5.05
CA ASN A 45 0.31 1.36 -4.33
C ASN A 45 0.63 2.53 -5.27
N PRO A 46 -0.38 3.23 -5.81
CA PRO A 46 -0.11 4.44 -6.56
C PRO A 46 0.55 5.44 -5.62
N LYS A 47 1.83 5.75 -5.86
CA LYS A 47 2.53 6.79 -5.11
C LYS A 47 1.77 8.09 -5.35
N GLN A 48 1.05 8.56 -4.33
CA GLN A 48 0.41 9.87 -4.38
C GLN A 48 1.55 10.90 -4.38
N ASN A 49 1.79 11.50 -5.54
CA ASN A 49 2.72 12.62 -5.65
C ASN A 49 2.13 13.80 -4.89
N GLY A 50 2.62 14.02 -3.68
CA GLY A 50 2.52 15.29 -2.98
C GLY A 50 1.29 15.48 -2.10
N ALA A 51 1.59 15.90 -0.86
CA ALA A 51 0.70 16.37 0.18
C ALA A 51 -0.20 15.30 0.80
N LEU A 52 0.31 14.68 1.87
CA LEU A 52 -0.54 14.50 3.04
C LEU A 52 -1.26 15.84 3.25
N LEU A 53 -2.59 15.85 3.17
CA LEU A 53 -3.41 16.93 3.71
C LEU A 53 -3.18 16.91 5.22
N SER A 54 -2.05 17.49 5.64
CA SER A 54 -1.81 17.81 7.03
C SER A 54 -2.78 18.93 7.35
N ASP A 55 -4.02 18.56 7.68
CA ASP A 55 -5.03 19.45 8.22
C ASP A 55 -4.39 20.16 9.41
N THR A 56 -3.87 21.36 9.17
CA THR A 56 -3.29 22.17 10.21
C THR A 56 -4.46 22.84 10.90
N ILE A 57 -4.89 22.26 12.01
CA ILE A 57 -5.89 22.88 12.89
C ILE A 57 -5.25 24.15 13.47
N ILE A 58 -5.56 25.30 12.88
CA ILE A 58 -5.19 26.59 13.45
C ILE A 58 -6.09 26.79 14.67
N LYS A 59 -5.52 26.81 15.88
CA LYS A 59 -6.24 27.30 17.07
C LYS A 59 -6.66 28.75 16.79
N PRO A 60 -7.95 29.07 16.68
CA PRO A 60 -8.35 30.46 16.56
C PRO A 60 -7.96 31.18 17.85
N LYS A 61 -7.13 32.22 17.75
CA LYS A 61 -6.90 33.15 18.87
C LYS A 61 -8.19 33.94 19.06
N GLY A 62 -8.94 33.61 20.11
CA GLY A 62 -10.12 34.38 20.51
C GLY A 62 -9.70 35.78 20.92
N SER A 63 -10.00 36.80 20.09
CA SER A 63 -10.11 38.17 20.57
C SER A 63 -11.43 38.26 21.36
N GLY A 64 -11.31 38.52 22.65
CA GLY A 64 -12.40 38.38 23.61
C GLY A 64 -13.66 39.17 23.28
N SER A 65 -14.79 38.45 23.26
CA SER A 65 -16.04 38.79 23.96
C SER A 65 -17.12 37.78 23.57
N SER A 66 -17.22 36.65 24.29
CA SER A 66 -18.45 35.83 24.47
C SER A 66 -18.11 34.49 25.12
N PRO A 67 -19.00 33.93 25.96
CA PRO A 67 -18.76 32.66 26.63
C PRO A 67 -18.85 31.50 25.62
N THR A 68 -17.74 30.77 25.53
CA THR A 68 -17.61 29.38 25.07
C THR A 68 -18.48 28.93 23.89
N SER A 69 -18.14 29.37 22.68
CA SER A 69 -18.35 28.53 21.49
C SER A 69 -16.97 28.21 20.93
N HIS A 70 -16.44 27.02 21.20
CA HIS A 70 -15.19 26.55 20.61
C HIS A 70 -15.43 26.17 19.16
N PHE A 71 -15.52 27.16 18.28
CA PHE A 71 -15.62 26.91 16.85
C PHE A 71 -14.24 26.51 16.32
N MET A 72 -14.04 25.22 16.00
CA MET A 72 -12.89 24.76 15.23
C MET A 72 -13.23 24.85 13.74
N ALA A 73 -12.72 25.88 13.06
CA ALA A 73 -12.88 26.01 11.62
C ALA A 73 -11.82 25.15 10.90
N ILE A 74 -12.25 24.17 10.10
CA ILE A 74 -11.38 23.42 9.19
C ILE A 74 -11.26 24.23 7.89
N ALA A 75 -10.19 25.00 7.75
CA ALA A 75 -9.90 25.74 6.53
C ALA A 75 -9.03 24.90 5.59
N THR A 76 -9.55 24.52 4.42
CA THR A 76 -8.71 23.95 3.36
C THR A 76 -7.89 25.06 2.70
N ARG A 77 -6.62 24.80 2.33
CA ARG A 77 -5.71 25.81 1.75
C ARG A 77 -6.24 26.52 0.50
N SER A 78 -7.24 25.96 -0.20
CA SER A 78 -7.84 26.63 -1.35
C SER A 78 -8.89 27.70 -0.99
N GLY A 79 -9.05 28.02 0.30
CA GLY A 79 -10.01 29.04 0.75
C GLY A 79 -11.47 28.66 0.58
N LYS A 80 -11.77 27.41 0.18
CA LYS A 80 -13.13 26.90 0.13
C LYS A 80 -13.56 26.49 1.53
N ILE A 81 -14.54 27.20 2.06
CA ILE A 81 -15.31 26.78 3.23
C ILE A 81 -16.13 25.58 2.76
N LEU A 82 -15.93 24.41 3.37
CA LEU A 82 -16.78 23.25 3.13
C LEU A 82 -18.12 23.49 3.83
N GLN A 83 -18.98 24.28 3.19
CA GLN A 83 -20.39 24.36 3.54
C GLN A 83 -21.07 23.10 2.99
N GLY A 84 -20.83 21.98 3.67
CA GLY A 84 -21.47 20.70 3.37
C GLY A 84 -22.57 20.45 4.40
N GLU A 85 -23.71 19.93 3.95
CA GLU A 85 -24.96 19.64 4.69
C GLU A 85 -24.83 18.69 5.92
N ASN A 86 -23.61 18.43 6.42
CA ASN A 86 -23.33 17.59 7.58
C ASN A 86 -22.79 18.43 8.74
N GLU A 87 -23.49 19.51 9.07
CA GLU A 87 -23.29 20.21 10.35
C GLU A 87 -23.80 19.27 11.47
N GLN A 88 -22.93 18.38 11.96
CA GLN A 88 -23.20 17.62 13.17
C GLN A 88 -22.91 18.51 14.38
N VAL A 89 -23.95 19.20 14.85
CA VAL A 89 -23.98 19.75 16.21
C VAL A 89 -24.13 18.57 17.16
N VAL A 90 -23.02 18.16 17.79
CA VAL A 90 -23.11 17.30 18.99
C VAL A 90 -23.32 18.24 20.16
N GLU A 91 -24.58 18.34 20.58
CA GLU A 91 -24.94 18.99 21.84
C GLU A 91 -24.58 18.04 22.98
N VAL A 92 -23.58 18.41 23.78
CA VAL A 92 -23.27 17.70 25.02
C VAL A 92 -24.07 18.39 26.11
N GLU A 93 -25.12 17.73 26.60
CA GLU A 93 -25.78 18.16 27.83
C GLU A 93 -24.85 17.88 29.02
N ASP A 94 -24.40 18.94 29.68
CA ASP A 94 -23.74 18.84 30.99
C ASP A 94 -24.82 18.44 32.02
N SER A 95 -24.80 17.20 32.50
CA SER A 95 -25.59 16.80 33.66
C SER A 95 -24.98 17.39 34.95
N GLU A 96 -25.81 18.09 35.73
CA GLU A 96 -25.47 18.70 37.03
C GLU A 96 -24.98 17.71 38.10
#